data_AF-A0A350G1P2-F1
#
_entry.id   AF-A0A350G1P2-F1
#
_cell.length_a   1.000
_cell.length_b   1.000
_cell.length_c   1.000
_cell.angle_alpha   90.00
_cell.angle_beta   90.00
_cell.angle_gamma   90.00
#
_symmetry.space_group_name_H-M   'P 1'
#
loop_
_entity.id
_entity.type
_entity.pdbx_description
1 polymer ?
#
loop_
_entity_poly.entity_id
_entity_poly.type
_entity_poly.pdbx_seq_one_letter_code
_entity_poly.pdbx_strand_id
1 'polypeptide(L)'
;GTFTLPSLILLVANIFIILLGISFAWKKHRLPGITPLAIYMFYNLSNAFARTSGGRYIVPMDWIITIYFLAGIFYIIIWFANSVGKQWKIEDTDLEKITPVQVSSPKFSYVLIALLGLGTLVPLSERLHPDRYQSFDIDAALTQYDEAMSSAGLTKNLIETFLLEKNAEVIVGRALYPRHYKKDRGENIFFYPTIPLPFPRTTFTLIGPGFNHGIVLPGDVPQYFPHASDVIVIGCREIEHVDALAVIILDSKDTVYTRVPESPMTCPLQQPVCNNNSVCE
;
A
#
# COMPACT_ATOMS: atom_id res chain seq x y z
N GLY A 1 -9.87 0.98 25.02
CA GLY A 1 -9.27 2.30 25.32
C GLY A 1 -10.29 3.15 26.02
N THR A 2 -9.93 3.83 27.10
CA THR A 2 -10.80 4.78 27.80
C THR A 2 -10.59 6.16 27.19
N PHE A 3 -11.67 6.82 26.75
CA PHE A 3 -11.57 8.21 26.26
C PHE A 3 -11.28 9.14 27.44
N THR A 4 -10.36 10.08 27.25
CA THR A 4 -10.22 11.18 28.20
C THR A 4 -11.47 12.07 28.13
N LEU A 5 -11.84 12.71 29.25
CA LEU A 5 -13.02 13.59 29.29
C LEU A 5 -12.96 14.71 28.21
N PRO A 6 -11.81 15.38 27.97
CA PRO A 6 -11.70 16.35 26.88
C PRO A 6 -11.96 15.72 25.49
N SER A 7 -11.41 14.53 25.23
CA SER A 7 -11.63 13.82 23.96
C SER A 7 -13.10 13.47 23.75
N LEU A 8 -13.80 13.06 24.81
CA LEU A 8 -15.22 12.74 24.74
C LEU A 8 -16.06 13.99 24.42
N ILE A 9 -15.77 15.12 25.07
CA ILE A 9 -16.45 16.41 24.82
C ILE A 9 -16.26 16.83 23.36
N LEU A 10 -15.02 16.79 22.85
CA LEU A 10 -14.74 17.14 21.45
C LEU A 10 -15.44 16.20 20.48
N LEU A 11 -15.46 14.89 20.75
CA LEU A 11 -16.15 13.92 19.92
C LEU A 11 -17.65 14.21 19.83
N VAL A 12 -18.30 14.42 20.98
CA VAL A 12 -19.74 14.74 21.04
C VAL A 12 -20.03 16.05 20.31
N ALA A 13 -19.20 17.07 20.49
CA ALA A 13 -19.35 18.35 19.79
C ALA A 13 -19.25 18.19 18.26
N ASN A 14 -18.27 17.43 17.76
CA ASN A 14 -18.12 17.18 16.33
C ASN A 14 -19.32 16.42 15.75
N ILE A 15 -19.77 15.36 16.43
CA ILE A 15 -20.95 14.59 16.02
C ILE A 15 -22.18 15.50 15.99
N PHE A 16 -22.36 16.34 17.00
CA PHE A 16 -23.48 17.28 17.07
C PHE A 16 -23.48 18.24 15.86
N ILE A 17 -22.32 18.81 15.50
CA ILE A 17 -22.20 19.71 14.33
C ILE A 17 -22.56 18.98 13.03
N ILE A 18 -22.08 17.75 12.85
CA ILE A 18 -22.41 16.93 11.66
C ILE A 18 -23.92 16.67 11.59
N LEU A 19 -24.54 16.26 12.70
CA LEU A 19 -25.98 16.00 12.76
C LEU A 19 -26.81 17.26 12.49
N LEU A 20 -26.34 18.43 12.93
CA LEU A 20 -26.95 19.71 12.57
C LEU A 20 -26.89 19.96 11.07
N GLY A 21 -25.74 19.72 10.43
CA GLY A 21 -25.59 19.87 8.99
C GLY A 21 -26.46 18.93 8.18
N ILE A 22 -26.56 17.66 8.59
CA ILE A 22 -27.47 16.67 7.98
C ILE A 22 -28.92 17.12 8.14
N SER A 23 -29.30 17.55 9.34
CA SER A 23 -30.66 18.04 9.63
C SER A 23 -31.01 19.27 8.80
N PHE A 24 -30.05 20.18 8.63
CA PHE A 24 -30.19 21.36 7.80
C PHE A 24 -30.37 20.99 6.32
N ALA A 25 -29.51 20.12 5.79
CA ALA A 25 -29.60 19.64 4.40
C ALA A 25 -30.92 18.92 4.11
N TRP A 26 -31.41 18.08 5.04
CA TRP A 26 -32.69 17.40 4.92
C TRP A 26 -33.87 18.38 4.92
N LYS A 27 -33.88 19.36 5.84
CA LYS A 27 -34.95 20.36 5.92
C LYS A 27 -35.06 21.19 4.64
N LYS A 28 -33.92 21.59 4.06
CA LYS A 28 -33.88 22.45 2.87
C LYS A 28 -34.08 21.67 1.56
N HIS A 29 -33.43 20.53 1.40
CA HIS A 29 -33.35 19.82 0.11
C HIS A 29 -33.87 18.37 0.12
N ARG A 30 -34.39 17.85 1.25
CA ARG A 30 -34.93 16.48 1.37
C ARG A 30 -33.95 15.42 0.83
N LEU A 31 -34.38 14.57 -0.11
CA LEU A 31 -33.61 13.46 -0.67
C LEU A 31 -32.26 13.91 -1.28
N PRO A 32 -32.21 14.93 -2.16
CA PRO A 32 -30.94 15.50 -2.63
C PRO A 32 -29.96 15.86 -1.50
N GLY A 33 -30.47 16.44 -0.41
CA GLY A 33 -29.65 16.87 0.73
C GLY A 33 -28.96 15.72 1.48
N ILE A 34 -29.53 14.50 1.43
CA ILE A 34 -28.96 13.30 2.08
C ILE A 34 -28.32 12.33 1.11
N THR A 35 -28.35 12.61 -0.20
CA THR A 35 -27.81 11.71 -1.23
C THR A 35 -26.30 11.43 -1.04
N PRO A 36 -25.44 12.43 -0.75
CA PRO A 36 -24.04 12.17 -0.43
C PRO A 36 -23.87 11.23 0.77
N LEU A 37 -24.64 11.42 1.85
CA LEU A 37 -24.61 10.55 3.03
C LEU A 37 -25.00 9.10 2.69
N ALA A 38 -26.00 8.91 1.84
CA ALA A 38 -26.39 7.58 1.38
C ALA A 38 -25.25 6.91 0.60
N ILE A 39 -24.62 7.62 -0.34
CA ILE A 39 -23.45 7.12 -1.10
C ILE A 39 -22.32 6.73 -0.14
N TYR A 40 -22.02 7.58 0.84
CA TYR A 40 -21.01 7.29 1.87
C TYR A 40 -21.33 6.01 2.64
N MET A 41 -22.58 5.82 3.09
CA MET A 41 -22.98 4.62 3.81
C MET A 41 -22.88 3.36 2.96
N PHE A 42 -23.40 3.38 1.73
CA PHE A 42 -23.35 2.23 0.82
C PHE A 42 -21.92 1.86 0.47
N TYR A 43 -21.07 2.84 0.21
CA TYR A 43 -19.65 2.61 -0.07
C TYR A 43 -18.93 1.95 1.12
N ASN A 44 -19.14 2.46 2.34
CA ASN A 44 -18.57 1.85 3.55
C ASN A 44 -19.13 0.45 3.81
N LEU A 45 -20.41 0.21 3.53
CA LEU A 45 -21.02 -1.12 3.61
C LEU A 45 -20.42 -2.09 2.60
N SER A 46 -20.15 -1.64 1.37
CA SER A 46 -19.47 -2.44 0.34
C SER A 46 -18.04 -2.79 0.78
N ASN A 47 -17.29 -1.84 1.34
CA ASN A 47 -15.95 -2.11 1.88
C ASN A 47 -16.00 -3.10 3.06
N ALA A 48 -17.00 -3.00 3.93
CA ALA A 48 -17.21 -3.94 5.03
C ALA A 48 -17.55 -5.34 4.53
N PHE A 49 -18.40 -5.46 3.50
CA PHE A 49 -18.73 -6.72 2.86
C PHE A 49 -17.52 -7.36 2.17
N ALA A 50 -16.70 -6.56 1.50
CA ALA A 50 -15.42 -6.97 0.92
C ALA A 50 -14.34 -7.26 1.98
N ARG A 51 -14.62 -7.01 3.27
CA ARG A 51 -13.70 -7.14 4.41
C ARG A 51 -12.39 -6.36 4.19
N THR A 52 -12.48 -5.24 3.50
CA THR A 52 -11.35 -4.33 3.28
C THR A 52 -11.44 -3.17 4.26
N SER A 53 -10.53 -3.11 5.22
CA SER A 53 -10.43 -2.04 6.21
C SER A 53 -9.05 -1.39 6.09
N GLY A 54 -8.99 -0.23 5.45
CA GLY A 54 -7.75 0.53 5.30
C GLY A 54 -8.06 1.97 4.96
N GLY A 55 -7.28 2.90 5.50
CA GLY A 55 -7.47 4.34 5.27
C GLY A 55 -7.54 4.69 3.77
N ARG A 56 -6.79 3.96 2.93
CA ARG A 56 -6.85 4.13 1.46
C ARG A 56 -8.25 3.96 0.86
N TYR A 57 -9.09 3.15 1.48
CA TYR A 57 -10.44 2.92 1.00
C TYR A 57 -11.41 3.99 1.47
N ILE A 58 -11.16 4.72 2.57
CA ILE A 58 -12.09 5.77 3.01
C ILE A 58 -11.84 7.12 2.32
N VAL A 59 -10.59 7.35 1.87
CA VAL A 59 -10.14 8.60 1.24
C VAL A 59 -11.08 9.14 0.14
N PRO A 60 -11.61 8.33 -0.80
CA PRO A 60 -12.49 8.84 -1.85
C PRO A 60 -13.82 9.44 -1.35
N MET A 61 -14.24 9.11 -0.13
CA MET A 61 -15.56 9.45 0.41
C MET A 61 -15.51 10.32 1.67
N ASP A 62 -14.33 10.51 2.28
CA ASP A 62 -14.16 11.20 3.56
C ASP A 62 -14.68 12.66 3.55
N TRP A 63 -14.53 13.34 2.41
CA TRP A 63 -15.00 14.72 2.19
C TRP A 63 -16.51 14.91 2.42
N ILE A 64 -17.32 13.84 2.30
CA ILE A 64 -18.77 13.90 2.47
C ILE A 64 -19.12 14.34 3.90
N ILE A 65 -18.42 13.80 4.90
CA ILE A 65 -18.64 14.17 6.31
C ILE A 65 -18.21 15.62 6.54
N THR A 66 -17.12 16.06 5.91
CA THR A 66 -16.65 17.46 5.98
C THR A 66 -17.70 18.44 5.45
N ILE A 67 -18.42 18.09 4.37
CA ILE A 67 -19.51 18.95 3.86
C ILE A 67 -20.63 19.11 4.90
N TYR A 68 -21.08 18.03 5.52
CA TYR A 68 -22.10 18.13 6.57
C TYR A 68 -21.59 18.88 7.80
N PHE A 69 -20.33 18.69 8.17
CA PHE A 69 -19.73 19.45 9.24
C PHE A 69 -19.72 20.96 8.94
N LEU A 70 -19.29 21.37 7.75
CA LEU A 70 -19.31 22.77 7.32
C LEU A 70 -20.73 23.32 7.27
N ALA A 71 -21.69 22.57 6.75
CA ALA A 71 -23.10 22.95 6.76
C ALA A 71 -23.63 23.20 8.19
N GLY A 72 -23.23 22.36 9.15
CA GLY A 72 -23.54 22.54 10.57
C GLY A 72 -22.92 23.80 11.16
N ILE A 73 -21.65 24.10 10.83
CA ILE A 73 -20.98 25.34 11.23
C ILE A 73 -21.71 26.56 10.67
N PHE A 74 -22.02 26.57 9.37
CA PHE A 74 -22.74 27.69 8.76
C PHE A 74 -24.10 27.91 9.42
N TYR A 75 -24.82 26.83 9.71
CA TYR A 75 -26.08 26.90 10.44
C TYR A 75 -25.91 27.56 11.83
N ILE A 76 -24.89 27.18 12.59
CA ILE A 76 -24.58 27.78 13.90
C ILE A 76 -24.24 29.27 13.76
N ILE A 77 -23.43 29.65 12.77
CA ILE A 77 -23.05 31.04 12.51
C ILE A 77 -24.30 31.89 12.20
N ILE A 78 -25.17 31.40 11.33
CA ILE A 78 -26.42 32.09 10.95
C ILE A 78 -27.36 32.20 12.14
N TRP A 79 -27.51 31.12 12.92
CA TRP A 79 -28.30 31.13 14.14
C TRP A 79 -27.79 32.19 15.12
N PHE A 80 -26.48 32.23 15.37
CA PHE A 80 -25.86 33.22 16.25
C PHE A 80 -26.00 34.66 15.73
N ALA A 81 -25.79 34.89 14.43
CA ALA A 81 -25.97 36.21 13.82
C ALA A 81 -27.41 36.73 14.01
N ASN A 82 -28.41 35.86 13.77
CA ASN A 82 -29.82 36.17 13.98
C ASN A 82 -30.15 36.44 15.46
N SER A 83 -29.54 35.70 16.39
CA SER A 83 -29.69 35.95 17.84
C SER A 83 -29.14 37.31 18.29
N VAL A 84 -28.14 37.86 17.59
CA VAL A 84 -27.56 39.19 17.86
C VAL A 84 -28.27 40.29 17.04
N GLY A 85 -29.40 39.97 16.40
CA GLY A 85 -30.22 40.92 15.65
C GLY A 85 -29.74 41.23 14.23
N LYS A 86 -28.70 40.54 13.73
CA LYS A 86 -28.32 40.60 12.31
C LYS A 86 -29.21 39.62 11.53
N GLN A 87 -30.06 40.13 10.63
CA GLN A 87 -30.96 39.28 9.84
C GLN A 87 -30.21 38.56 8.70
N TRP A 88 -29.44 37.54 9.06
CA TRP A 88 -28.80 36.66 8.09
C TRP A 88 -29.81 35.60 7.67
N LYS A 89 -30.32 35.74 6.45
CA LYS A 89 -31.13 34.71 5.81
C LYS A 89 -30.23 33.86 4.94
N ILE A 90 -30.47 32.57 5.01
CA ILE A 90 -29.97 31.67 3.97
C ILE A 90 -30.83 31.99 2.78
N GLU A 91 -30.23 32.51 1.73
CA GLU A 91 -30.93 32.73 0.49
C GLU A 91 -31.41 31.34 0.03
N ASP A 92 -32.71 31.12 0.14
CA ASP A 92 -33.36 30.16 -0.70
C ASP A 92 -33.26 30.81 -2.07
N THR A 93 -32.21 30.45 -2.81
CA THR A 93 -32.36 30.43 -4.26
C THR A 93 -33.59 29.57 -4.43
N ASP A 94 -34.74 30.21 -4.67
CA ASP A 94 -35.93 29.53 -5.15
C ASP A 94 -35.35 28.61 -6.21
N LEU A 95 -35.44 27.30 -5.96
CA LEU A 95 -35.21 26.33 -7.01
C LEU A 95 -36.35 26.64 -7.98
N GLU A 96 -36.12 27.66 -8.82
CA GLU A 96 -36.95 28.07 -9.93
C GLU A 96 -37.43 26.75 -10.49
N LYS A 97 -38.73 26.46 -10.27
CA LYS A 97 -39.30 25.12 -10.42
C LYS A 97 -38.59 24.50 -11.60
N ILE A 98 -37.68 23.57 -11.34
CA ILE A 98 -36.84 23.04 -12.39
C ILE A 98 -37.83 22.23 -13.21
N THR A 99 -38.48 22.89 -14.19
CA THR A 99 -39.02 22.21 -15.36
C THR A 99 -37.89 21.31 -15.76
N PRO A 100 -38.08 19.98 -15.75
CA PRO A 100 -36.99 19.05 -15.96
C PRO A 100 -36.30 19.52 -17.22
N VAL A 101 -35.14 20.16 -17.04
CA VAL A 101 -34.34 20.62 -18.16
C VAL A 101 -33.95 19.28 -18.73
N GLN A 102 -34.57 18.93 -19.85
CA GLN A 102 -34.14 17.83 -20.66
C GLN A 102 -32.72 18.25 -21.04
N VAL A 103 -31.72 17.76 -20.29
CA VAL A 103 -30.31 18.08 -20.48
C VAL A 103 -29.87 17.34 -21.73
N SER A 104 -30.45 17.74 -22.87
CA SER A 104 -30.02 17.45 -24.23
C SER A 104 -29.12 18.60 -24.69
N SER A 105 -28.29 19.11 -23.77
CA SER A 105 -27.28 20.10 -24.12
C SER A 105 -25.99 19.33 -24.37
N PRO A 106 -25.45 19.37 -25.61
CA PRO A 106 -24.16 18.75 -25.91
C PRO A 106 -23.02 19.34 -25.08
N LYS A 107 -23.25 20.46 -24.36
CA LYS A 107 -22.28 21.06 -23.43
C LYS A 107 -21.98 20.17 -22.24
N PHE A 108 -22.98 19.46 -21.70
CA PHE A 108 -22.77 18.55 -20.58
C PHE A 108 -21.95 17.33 -20.99
N SER A 109 -22.18 16.81 -22.20
CA SER A 109 -21.35 15.72 -22.74
C SER A 109 -19.92 16.19 -22.98
N TYR A 110 -19.66 17.42 -23.43
CA TYR A 110 -18.29 17.95 -23.53
C TYR A 110 -17.59 18.06 -22.17
N VAL A 111 -18.28 18.50 -21.11
CA VAL A 111 -17.71 18.53 -19.75
C VAL A 111 -17.40 17.12 -19.26
N LEU A 112 -18.32 16.17 -19.45
CA LEU A 112 -18.11 14.78 -19.06
C LEU A 112 -16.95 14.13 -19.84
N ILE A 113 -16.88 14.38 -21.16
CA ILE A 113 -15.78 13.91 -22.01
C ILE A 113 -14.45 14.54 -21.57
N ALA A 114 -14.43 15.83 -21.22
CA ALA A 114 -13.22 16.48 -20.72
C ALA A 114 -12.76 15.90 -19.38
N LEU A 115 -13.68 15.63 -18.45
CA LEU A 115 -13.38 14.99 -17.17
C LEU A 115 -12.90 13.55 -17.35
N LEU A 116 -13.54 12.77 -18.24
CA LEU A 116 -13.09 11.44 -18.59
C LEU A 116 -11.72 11.47 -19.28
N GLY A 117 -11.49 12.43 -20.18
CA GLY A 117 -10.20 12.65 -20.85
C GLY A 117 -9.09 12.98 -19.85
N LEU A 118 -9.34 13.87 -18.90
CA LEU A 118 -8.41 14.15 -17.80
C LEU A 118 -8.17 12.90 -16.94
N GLY A 119 -9.22 12.12 -16.64
CA GLY A 119 -9.09 10.85 -15.93
C GLY A 119 -8.23 9.82 -16.68
N THR A 120 -8.30 9.80 -18.01
CA THR A 120 -7.47 8.91 -18.84
C THR A 120 -5.99 9.28 -18.87
N LEU A 121 -5.61 10.50 -18.46
CA LEU A 121 -4.21 10.89 -18.35
C LEU A 121 -3.46 10.03 -17.34
N VAL A 122 -4.13 9.52 -16.29
CA VAL A 122 -3.51 8.66 -15.28
C VAL A 122 -3.02 7.34 -15.87
N PRO A 123 -3.87 6.46 -16.46
CA PRO A 123 -3.39 5.23 -17.10
C PRO A 123 -2.53 5.50 -18.35
N LEU A 124 -2.71 6.64 -19.03
CA LEU A 124 -1.84 7.00 -20.15
C LEU A 124 -0.43 7.37 -19.67
N SER A 125 -0.29 8.00 -18.50
CA SER A 125 1.01 8.33 -17.92
C SER A 125 1.85 7.10 -17.58
N GLU A 126 1.20 5.98 -17.22
CA GLU A 126 1.89 4.71 -16.99
C GLU A 126 2.56 4.19 -18.26
N ARG A 127 2.06 4.53 -19.46
CA ARG A 127 2.69 4.15 -20.74
C ARG A 127 3.87 5.04 -21.14
N LEU A 128 4.02 6.21 -20.51
CA LEU A 128 5.10 7.15 -20.83
C LEU A 128 6.42 6.78 -20.14
N HIS A 129 6.36 5.96 -19.10
CA HIS A 129 7.54 5.49 -18.38
C HIS A 129 7.79 4.02 -18.72
N PRO A 130 8.99 3.64 -19.18
CA PRO A 130 9.32 2.25 -19.40
C PRO A 130 9.32 1.50 -18.06
N ASP A 131 8.90 0.24 -18.09
CA ASP A 131 8.92 -0.62 -16.90
C ASP A 131 10.36 -0.75 -16.39
N ARG A 132 10.60 -0.24 -15.18
CA ARG A 132 11.93 -0.05 -14.60
C ARG A 132 12.80 -1.32 -14.57
N TYR A 133 12.19 -2.49 -14.42
CA TYR A 133 12.90 -3.76 -14.25
C TYR A 133 12.72 -4.73 -15.43
N GLN A 134 11.89 -4.42 -16.42
CA GLN A 134 11.56 -5.38 -17.50
C GLN A 134 12.72 -5.60 -18.49
N SER A 135 13.62 -4.62 -18.62
CA SER A 135 14.78 -4.65 -19.53
C SER A 135 16.11 -4.70 -18.77
N PHE A 136 16.10 -5.15 -17.51
CA PHE A 136 17.31 -5.19 -16.71
C PHE A 136 18.27 -6.29 -17.19
N ASP A 137 19.50 -5.90 -17.51
CA ASP A 137 20.55 -6.81 -17.94
C ASP A 137 21.22 -7.46 -16.74
N ILE A 138 20.78 -8.68 -16.41
CA ILE A 138 21.31 -9.47 -15.29
C ILE A 138 22.79 -9.77 -15.52
N ASP A 139 23.21 -10.08 -16.74
CA ASP A 139 24.60 -10.44 -17.03
C ASP A 139 25.54 -9.25 -16.84
N ALA A 140 25.13 -8.06 -17.28
CA ALA A 140 25.86 -6.84 -17.03
C ALA A 140 25.95 -6.52 -15.54
N ALA A 141 24.85 -6.72 -14.79
CA ALA A 141 24.84 -6.49 -13.35
C ALA A 141 25.73 -7.49 -12.60
N LEU A 142 25.65 -8.79 -12.91
CA LEU A 142 26.53 -9.80 -12.32
C LEU A 142 28.00 -9.50 -12.62
N THR A 143 28.31 -8.96 -13.80
CA THR A 143 29.67 -8.53 -14.14
C THR A 143 30.09 -7.28 -13.36
N GLN A 144 29.18 -6.33 -13.14
CA GLN A 144 29.44 -5.11 -12.37
C GLN A 144 29.71 -5.40 -10.89
N TYR A 145 29.05 -6.40 -10.30
CA TYR A 145 29.16 -6.76 -8.89
C TYR A 145 30.03 -8.00 -8.63
N ASP A 146 30.82 -8.44 -9.62
CA ASP A 146 31.61 -9.67 -9.57
C ASP A 146 32.61 -9.70 -8.39
N GLU A 147 33.28 -8.57 -8.10
CA GLU A 147 34.22 -8.48 -6.97
C GLU A 147 33.52 -8.70 -5.62
N ALA A 148 32.38 -8.03 -5.40
CA ALA A 148 31.61 -8.14 -4.18
C ALA A 148 31.02 -9.55 -4.00
N MET A 149 30.50 -10.15 -5.07
CA MET A 149 29.99 -11.52 -5.06
C MET A 149 31.11 -12.54 -4.82
N SER A 150 32.26 -12.38 -5.48
CA SER A 150 33.41 -13.27 -5.31
C SER A 150 33.95 -13.23 -3.89
N SER A 151 33.94 -12.07 -3.23
CA SER A 151 34.29 -11.95 -1.81
C SER A 151 33.36 -12.72 -0.87
N ALA A 152 32.11 -12.95 -1.31
CA ALA A 152 31.10 -13.74 -0.61
C ALA A 152 31.04 -15.21 -1.10
N GLY A 153 32.01 -15.66 -1.90
CA GLY A 153 32.07 -17.03 -2.42
C GLY A 153 31.15 -17.32 -3.62
N LEU A 154 30.52 -16.28 -4.20
CA LEU A 154 29.61 -16.39 -5.33
C LEU A 154 30.33 -15.96 -6.61
N THR A 155 30.84 -16.92 -7.39
CA THR A 155 31.44 -16.59 -8.70
C THR A 155 30.40 -16.66 -9.79
N LYS A 156 30.55 -15.85 -10.84
CA LYS A 156 29.62 -15.82 -11.99
C LYS A 156 29.34 -17.21 -12.59
N ASN A 157 30.39 -18.00 -12.82
CA ASN A 157 30.27 -19.37 -13.37
C ASN A 157 29.44 -20.30 -12.46
N LEU A 158 29.55 -20.12 -11.13
CA LEU A 158 28.79 -20.89 -10.17
C LEU A 158 27.30 -20.54 -10.23
N ILE A 159 26.98 -19.24 -10.34
CA ILE A 159 25.61 -18.74 -10.51
C ILE A 159 25.03 -19.23 -11.83
N GLU A 160 25.77 -19.13 -12.94
CA GLU A 160 25.34 -19.63 -14.26
C GLU A 160 25.04 -21.13 -14.22
N THR A 161 25.87 -21.91 -13.53
CA THR A 161 25.63 -23.35 -13.33
C THR A 161 24.39 -23.61 -12.47
N PHE A 162 24.22 -22.86 -11.38
CA PHE A 162 23.05 -22.96 -10.51
C PHE A 162 21.75 -22.64 -11.26
N LEU A 163 21.76 -21.69 -12.19
CA LEU A 163 20.58 -21.33 -12.98
C LEU A 163 20.13 -22.40 -13.98
N LEU A 164 20.92 -23.45 -14.19
CA LEU A 164 20.50 -24.63 -14.95
C LEU A 164 19.56 -25.54 -14.13
N GLU A 165 19.58 -25.41 -12.80
CA GLU A 165 18.70 -26.18 -11.91
C GLU A 165 17.24 -25.78 -12.07
N LYS A 166 16.36 -26.77 -11.92
CA LYS A 166 14.93 -26.51 -11.97
C LYS A 166 14.52 -25.67 -10.75
N ASN A 167 13.79 -24.58 -11.01
CA ASN A 167 13.34 -23.59 -10.01
C ASN A 167 14.43 -22.67 -9.46
N ALA A 168 15.68 -22.77 -9.91
CA ALA A 168 16.66 -21.73 -9.64
C ALA A 168 16.29 -20.45 -10.40
N GLU A 169 16.42 -19.30 -9.76
CA GLU A 169 16.12 -18.02 -10.38
C GLU A 169 17.02 -16.90 -9.88
N VAL A 170 17.27 -15.94 -10.78
CA VAL A 170 17.75 -14.60 -10.44
C VAL A 170 16.64 -13.62 -10.74
N ILE A 171 16.22 -12.87 -9.72
CA ILE A 171 15.19 -11.85 -9.86
C ILE A 171 15.77 -10.50 -9.45
N VAL A 172 15.47 -9.47 -10.23
CA VAL A 172 15.78 -8.08 -9.90
C VAL A 172 14.49 -7.35 -9.51
N GLY A 173 14.60 -6.46 -8.53
CA GLY A 173 13.47 -5.63 -8.13
C GLY A 173 13.83 -4.70 -6.99
N ARG A 174 12.80 -4.20 -6.32
CA ARG A 174 12.91 -3.33 -5.15
C ARG A 174 12.50 -4.05 -3.88
N ALA A 175 13.38 -4.06 -2.90
CA ALA A 175 13.13 -4.65 -1.59
C ALA A 175 12.31 -3.71 -0.71
N LEU A 176 11.11 -4.14 -0.33
CA LEU A 176 10.20 -3.42 0.54
C LEU A 176 10.07 -4.10 1.90
N TYR A 177 9.96 -3.28 2.94
CA TYR A 177 9.79 -3.67 4.35
C TYR A 177 10.75 -4.77 4.84
N PRO A 178 12.08 -4.59 4.72
CA PRO A 178 13.03 -5.56 5.26
C PRO A 178 12.85 -5.72 6.77
N ARG A 179 12.72 -6.97 7.22
CA ARG A 179 12.51 -7.32 8.62
C ARG A 179 13.32 -8.55 8.95
N HIS A 180 14.00 -8.51 10.09
CA HIS A 180 14.67 -9.68 10.63
C HIS A 180 13.82 -10.33 11.71
N TYR A 181 13.64 -11.64 11.60
CA TYR A 181 12.96 -12.46 12.60
C TYR A 181 13.93 -13.48 13.17
N LYS A 182 13.92 -13.62 14.49
CA LYS A 182 14.58 -14.72 15.20
C LYS A 182 13.84 -16.04 14.93
N LYS A 183 14.49 -17.16 15.28
CA LYS A 183 13.87 -18.49 15.32
C LYS A 183 12.52 -18.46 16.05
N ASP A 184 11.53 -19.12 15.45
CA ASP A 184 10.15 -19.25 15.94
C ASP A 184 9.41 -17.91 16.14
N ARG A 185 9.93 -16.82 15.56
CA ARG A 185 9.28 -15.51 15.53
C ARG A 185 8.79 -15.18 14.12
N GLY A 186 7.68 -14.47 14.05
CA GLY A 186 7.03 -14.03 12.82
C GLY A 186 5.84 -13.13 13.16
N GLU A 187 5.07 -12.77 12.15
CA GLU A 187 3.76 -12.14 12.32
C GLU A 187 2.69 -13.21 12.44
N ASN A 188 1.64 -12.91 13.23
CA ASN A 188 0.46 -13.77 13.34
C ASN A 188 -0.44 -13.65 12.09
N ILE A 189 0.18 -13.65 10.92
CA ILE A 189 -0.43 -13.58 9.59
C ILE A 189 0.09 -14.82 8.86
N PHE A 190 -0.81 -15.65 8.34
CA PHE A 190 -0.48 -16.95 7.73
C PHE A 190 0.03 -16.83 6.28
N PHE A 191 0.83 -15.81 5.97
CA PHE A 191 1.37 -15.60 4.61
C PHE A 191 2.88 -15.30 4.65
N TYR A 192 3.62 -15.91 3.73
CA TYR A 192 5.03 -15.60 3.53
C TYR A 192 5.21 -14.12 3.12
N PRO A 193 6.38 -13.51 3.44
CA PRO A 193 7.54 -14.14 4.06
C PRO A 193 7.61 -13.95 5.58
N THR A 194 6.53 -13.50 6.23
CA THR A 194 6.55 -13.10 7.65
C THR A 194 6.08 -14.17 8.62
N ILE A 195 5.67 -15.35 8.17
CA ILE A 195 5.24 -16.45 9.06
C ILE A 195 6.35 -16.87 10.02
N PRO A 196 6.05 -17.40 11.22
CA PRO A 196 7.07 -17.99 12.09
C PRO A 196 7.76 -19.18 11.43
N LEU A 197 9.10 -19.20 11.43
CA LEU A 197 9.94 -20.28 10.88
C LEU A 197 10.98 -20.74 11.92
N PRO A 198 11.46 -22.00 11.84
CA PRO A 198 12.33 -22.60 12.86
C PRO A 198 13.79 -22.10 12.84
N PHE A 199 14.09 -21.01 12.12
CA PHE A 199 15.42 -20.43 11.97
C PHE A 199 15.37 -18.89 11.88
N PRO A 200 16.47 -18.21 12.24
CA PRO A 200 16.61 -16.77 12.06
C PRO A 200 16.76 -16.42 10.58
N ARG A 201 16.15 -15.31 10.17
CA ARG A 201 16.07 -14.93 8.76
C ARG A 201 15.71 -13.46 8.60
N THR A 202 16.16 -12.90 7.49
CA THR A 202 15.74 -11.61 6.99
C THR A 202 14.73 -11.81 5.87
N THR A 203 13.62 -11.09 5.94
CA THR A 203 12.52 -11.22 4.99
C THR A 203 12.09 -9.86 4.47
N PHE A 204 11.65 -9.83 3.22
CA PHE A 204 11.17 -8.61 2.56
C PHE A 204 10.26 -8.96 1.38
N THR A 205 9.46 -8.00 0.94
CA THR A 205 8.68 -8.12 -0.29
C THR A 205 9.51 -7.54 -1.43
N LEU A 206 9.83 -8.35 -2.44
CA LEU A 206 10.44 -7.92 -3.67
C LEU A 206 9.34 -7.55 -4.66
N ILE A 207 9.36 -6.30 -5.14
CA ILE A 207 8.51 -5.87 -6.26
C ILE A 207 9.35 -5.75 -7.52
N GLY A 208 8.93 -6.40 -8.60
CA GLY A 208 9.71 -6.50 -9.82
C GLY A 208 8.87 -6.98 -11.00
N PRO A 209 9.50 -7.47 -12.07
CA PRO A 209 8.80 -8.04 -13.21
C PRO A 209 8.00 -9.28 -12.77
N GLY A 210 6.72 -9.36 -13.14
CA GLY A 210 5.96 -10.60 -13.01
C GLY A 210 5.52 -10.98 -11.60
N PHE A 211 5.05 -10.00 -10.80
CA PHE A 211 4.43 -10.11 -9.46
C PHE A 211 5.36 -9.75 -8.27
N ASN A 212 4.74 -9.65 -7.08
CA ASN A 212 5.44 -9.41 -5.83
C ASN A 212 5.86 -10.76 -5.24
N HIS A 213 7.14 -10.89 -4.89
CA HIS A 213 7.70 -12.11 -4.30
C HIS A 213 7.99 -11.87 -2.82
N GLY A 214 7.59 -12.80 -1.95
CA GLY A 214 8.10 -12.84 -0.58
C GLY A 214 9.49 -13.47 -0.60
N ILE A 215 10.51 -12.77 -0.09
CA ILE A 215 11.87 -13.28 -0.03
C ILE A 215 12.19 -13.70 1.40
N VAL A 216 12.78 -14.88 1.57
CA VAL A 216 13.29 -15.38 2.84
C VAL A 216 14.78 -15.63 2.70
N LEU A 217 15.61 -14.89 3.42
CA LEU A 217 17.06 -15.09 3.48
C LEU A 217 17.45 -15.55 4.90
N PRO A 218 17.71 -16.86 5.11
CA PRO A 218 18.17 -17.35 6.40
C PRO A 218 19.56 -16.82 6.77
N GLY A 219 19.75 -16.56 8.06
CA GLY A 219 21.01 -16.07 8.60
C GLY A 219 20.82 -15.04 9.69
N ASP A 220 21.93 -14.38 10.05
CA ASP A 220 21.97 -13.39 11.11
C ASP A 220 21.34 -12.05 10.72
N VAL A 221 21.19 -11.18 11.71
CA VAL A 221 20.68 -9.81 11.49
C VAL A 221 21.65 -9.07 10.56
N PRO A 222 21.22 -8.58 9.39
CA PRO A 222 22.08 -7.78 8.54
C PRO A 222 22.42 -6.48 9.25
N GLN A 223 23.67 -6.05 9.17
CA GLN A 223 24.12 -4.81 9.78
C GLN A 223 23.31 -3.60 9.28
N TYR A 224 22.95 -3.59 7.98
CA TYR A 224 22.14 -2.54 7.38
C TYR A 224 21.41 -3.01 6.11
N PHE A 225 20.09 -3.17 6.18
CA PHE A 225 19.26 -3.45 5.02
C PHE A 225 18.27 -2.29 4.77
N PRO A 226 18.54 -1.37 3.83
CA PRO A 226 17.70 -0.21 3.56
C PRO A 226 16.36 -0.61 2.92
N HIS A 227 15.29 0.04 3.38
CA HIS A 227 13.98 -0.02 2.73
C HIS A 227 14.01 0.64 1.34
N ALA A 228 13.27 0.08 0.40
CA ALA A 228 13.10 0.59 -0.96
C ALA A 228 14.40 0.63 -1.77
N SER A 229 15.33 -0.27 -1.46
CA SER A 229 16.57 -0.46 -2.21
C SER A 229 16.36 -1.36 -3.42
N ASP A 230 17.03 -1.04 -4.52
CA ASP A 230 17.08 -1.92 -5.69
C ASP A 230 18.03 -3.10 -5.37
N VAL A 231 17.59 -4.33 -5.61
CA VAL A 231 18.31 -5.56 -5.23
C VAL A 231 18.24 -6.62 -6.33
N ILE A 232 19.26 -7.48 -6.35
CA ILE A 232 19.24 -8.77 -7.07
C ILE A 232 19.13 -9.88 -6.04
N VAL A 233 18.20 -10.79 -6.25
CA VAL A 233 17.99 -11.98 -5.42
C VAL A 233 18.33 -13.21 -6.23
N ILE A 234 19.17 -14.06 -5.67
CA ILE A 234 19.55 -15.37 -6.23
C ILE A 234 18.99 -16.42 -5.26
N GLY A 235 18.19 -17.36 -5.76
CA GLY A 235 17.56 -18.36 -4.91
C GLY A 235 16.73 -19.38 -5.65
N CYS A 236 15.92 -20.12 -4.89
CA CYS A 236 14.99 -21.12 -5.42
C CYS A 236 13.55 -20.61 -5.29
N ARG A 237 12.79 -20.73 -6.39
CA ARG A 237 11.36 -20.45 -6.42
C ARG A 237 10.59 -21.55 -5.70
N GLU A 238 9.93 -21.19 -4.60
CA GLU A 238 8.95 -22.02 -3.91
C GLU A 238 7.52 -21.59 -4.29
N ILE A 239 6.51 -22.35 -3.83
CA ILE A 239 5.10 -22.08 -4.18
C ILE A 239 4.64 -20.70 -3.68
N GLU A 240 5.06 -20.29 -2.48
CA GLU A 240 4.57 -19.09 -1.80
C GLU A 240 5.63 -17.99 -1.60
N HIS A 241 6.90 -18.30 -1.84
CA HIS A 241 8.03 -17.41 -1.59
C HIS A 241 9.24 -17.81 -2.43
N VAL A 242 10.30 -17.01 -2.33
CA VAL A 242 11.62 -17.35 -2.87
C VAL A 242 12.52 -17.60 -1.67
N ASP A 243 13.09 -18.80 -1.60
CA ASP A 243 14.13 -19.11 -0.62
C ASP A 243 15.47 -18.61 -1.17
N ALA A 244 15.98 -17.54 -0.56
CA ALA A 244 17.14 -16.83 -1.06
C ALA A 244 18.43 -17.50 -0.59
N LEU A 245 19.34 -17.65 -1.54
CA LEU A 245 20.73 -18.01 -1.30
C LEU A 245 21.58 -16.74 -1.11
N ALA A 246 21.31 -15.70 -1.90
CA ALA A 246 22.00 -14.42 -1.79
C ALA A 246 21.12 -13.24 -2.21
N VAL A 247 21.42 -12.08 -1.63
CA VAL A 247 20.80 -10.80 -1.94
C VAL A 247 21.89 -9.75 -2.10
N ILE A 248 21.93 -9.10 -3.26
CA ILE A 248 22.89 -8.06 -3.62
C ILE A 248 22.14 -6.73 -3.63
N ILE A 249 22.59 -5.75 -2.85
CA ILE A 249 22.00 -4.42 -2.84
C ILE A 249 22.70 -3.55 -3.87
N LEU A 250 21.94 -3.02 -4.83
CA LEU A 250 22.48 -2.25 -5.96
C LEU A 250 22.72 -0.78 -5.61
N ASP A 251 21.98 -0.22 -4.65
CA ASP A 251 22.10 1.18 -4.25
C ASP A 251 23.33 1.45 -3.37
N SER A 252 23.84 0.42 -2.70
CA SER A 252 25.06 0.47 -1.89
C SER A 252 26.12 -0.37 -2.59
N LYS A 253 27.20 0.26 -3.07
CA LYS A 253 28.36 -0.50 -3.56
C LYS A 253 28.78 -1.49 -2.47
N ASP A 254 28.92 -2.76 -2.87
CA ASP A 254 29.61 -3.82 -2.13
C ASP A 254 28.83 -4.54 -1.01
N THR A 255 27.51 -4.38 -0.90
CA THR A 255 26.74 -5.14 0.11
C THR A 255 26.07 -6.38 -0.48
N VAL A 256 26.66 -7.54 -0.19
CA VAL A 256 26.11 -8.86 -0.52
C VAL A 256 25.78 -9.59 0.79
N TYR A 257 24.52 -10.01 0.91
CA TYR A 257 24.07 -10.86 2.01
C TYR A 257 23.88 -12.28 1.50
N THR A 258 24.60 -13.23 2.09
CA THR A 258 24.48 -14.65 1.78
C THR A 258 23.74 -15.40 2.88
N ARG A 259 23.18 -16.54 2.49
CA ARG A 259 22.52 -17.46 3.41
C ARG A 259 23.52 -17.99 4.44
N VAL A 260 23.09 -18.01 5.70
CA VAL A 260 23.81 -18.67 6.79
C VAL A 260 22.83 -19.60 7.52
N PRO A 261 23.15 -20.89 7.70
CA PRO A 261 24.32 -21.64 7.21
C PRO A 261 24.36 -21.76 5.68
N GLU A 262 25.55 -22.01 5.16
CA GLU A 262 25.74 -22.28 3.73
C GLU A 262 24.94 -23.51 3.31
N SER A 263 24.32 -23.45 2.13
CA SER A 263 23.52 -24.53 1.56
C SER A 263 24.11 -24.94 0.22
N PRO A 264 24.05 -26.22 -0.17
CA PRO A 264 24.37 -26.63 -1.53
C PRO A 264 23.55 -25.82 -2.54
N MET A 265 24.18 -25.43 -3.66
CA MET A 265 23.52 -24.73 -4.75
C MET A 265 22.68 -25.69 -5.60
N THR A 266 21.64 -26.24 -4.99
CA THR A 266 20.71 -27.17 -5.62
C THR A 266 19.32 -26.88 -5.09
N CYS A 267 18.34 -26.73 -5.98
CA CYS A 267 16.96 -26.47 -5.57
C CYS A 267 16.20 -27.77 -5.26
N PRO A 268 15.38 -27.81 -4.20
CA PRO A 268 15.16 -26.77 -3.19
C PRO A 268 16.34 -26.63 -2.21
N LEU A 269 16.60 -25.42 -1.71
CA LEU A 269 17.67 -25.18 -0.74
C LEU A 269 17.40 -25.92 0.57
N GLN A 270 18.46 -26.46 1.16
CA GLN A 270 18.35 -27.12 2.46
C GLN A 270 18.05 -26.08 3.55
N GLN A 271 16.95 -26.29 4.27
CA GLN A 271 16.56 -25.39 5.37
C GLN A 271 17.51 -25.53 6.57
N PRO A 272 17.86 -24.43 7.25
CA PRO A 272 18.71 -24.49 8.43
C PRO A 272 18.04 -25.26 9.57
N VAL A 273 18.83 -26.06 10.28
CA VAL A 273 18.38 -26.74 11.50
C VAL A 273 19.05 -26.07 12.70
N CYS A 274 18.26 -25.32 13.46
CA CYS A 274 18.77 -24.54 14.58
C CYS A 274 18.53 -25.24 15.92
N ASN A 275 19.56 -25.28 16.76
CA ASN A 275 19.44 -25.76 18.13
C ASN A 275 18.67 -24.76 19.03
N ASN A 276 18.53 -25.08 20.32
CA ASN A 276 17.79 -24.23 21.27
C ASN A 276 18.49 -22.88 21.55
N ASN A 277 19.77 -22.74 21.20
CA ASN A 277 20.53 -21.51 21.37
C ASN A 277 20.52 -20.63 20.10
N SER A 278 19.67 -20.96 19.10
CA SER A 278 19.60 -20.28 17.80
C SER A 278 20.89 -20.33 16.99
N VAL A 279 21.77 -21.29 17.28
CA VAL A 279 22.91 -21.63 16.40
C VAL A 279 22.38 -22.64 15.38
N CYS A 280 22.62 -22.37 14.11
CA CYS A 280 22.06 -23.11 12.99
C CYS A 280 23.17 -23.79 12.18
N GLU A 281 22.88 -25.03 11.79
CA GLU A 281 23.70 -25.88 10.90
C GLU A 281 22.90 -26.27 9.66
#